data_AF-A0A352CNT7-F1
#
_entry.id   AF-A0A352CNT7-F1
#
_cell.length_a   1.000
_cell.length_b   1.000
_cell.length_c   1.000
_cell.angle_alpha   90.00
_cell.angle_beta   90.00
_cell.angle_gamma   90.00
#
_symmetry.space_group_name_H-M   'P 1'
#
loop_
_entity.id
_entity.type
_entity.pdbx_description
1 polymer ?
#
loop_
_entity_poly.entity_id
_entity_poly.type
_entity_poly.pdbx_seq_one_letter_code
_entity_poly.pdbx_strand_id
1 'polypeptide(L)'
;MRNKAFRLNEKEFRRFVKIAKPIAGDEKVRRMKEFIQHGDKSTYDHCLSVAYTAFLINRRLHIGAKEESLVKAALLHDYFLYDWHSKGDKLHGYHHPSIASANAGSDFDLSEHELKMIETHMWPLTLMH
;
A
#
# COMPACT_ATOMS: atom_id res chain seq x y z
N MET A 1 -27.34 7.20 4.44
CA MET A 1 -27.23 6.86 3.01
C MET A 1 -25.78 7.06 2.58
N ARG A 2 -25.05 6.02 2.18
CA ARG A 2 -23.66 6.16 1.71
C ARG A 2 -23.66 6.74 0.29
N ASN A 3 -22.99 7.88 0.10
CA ASN A 3 -22.97 8.63 -1.15
C ASN A 3 -22.39 7.79 -2.31
N LYS A 4 -23.15 7.61 -3.40
CA LYS A 4 -22.72 6.82 -4.59
C LYS A 4 -21.47 7.40 -5.27
N ALA A 5 -21.15 8.69 -5.03
CA ALA A 5 -19.99 9.37 -5.61
C ALA A 5 -18.63 8.80 -5.16
N PHE A 6 -18.57 8.13 -4.00
CA PHE A 6 -17.33 7.61 -3.40
C PHE A 6 -17.25 6.08 -3.43
N ARG A 7 -17.65 5.46 -4.55
CA ARG A 7 -17.46 4.03 -4.80
C ARG A 7 -16.99 3.79 -6.22
N LEU A 8 -16.15 2.80 -6.44
CA LEU A 8 -15.83 2.37 -7.80
C LEU A 8 -17.08 1.79 -8.46
N ASN A 9 -17.32 2.14 -9.72
CA ASN A 9 -18.28 1.42 -10.55
C ASN A 9 -17.69 0.04 -10.93
N GLU A 10 -18.49 -0.79 -11.57
CA GLU A 10 -18.11 -2.18 -11.87
C GLU A 10 -16.86 -2.28 -12.78
N LYS A 11 -16.73 -1.40 -13.77
CA LYS A 11 -15.57 -1.37 -14.67
C LYS A 11 -14.31 -0.92 -13.93
N GLU A 12 -14.43 0.12 -13.09
CA GLU A 12 -13.34 0.61 -12.24
C GLU A 12 -12.91 -0.44 -11.22
N PHE A 13 -13.86 -1.12 -10.59
CA PHE A 13 -13.57 -2.20 -9.64
C PHE A 13 -12.86 -3.37 -10.31
N ARG A 14 -13.31 -3.80 -11.49
CA ARG A 14 -12.59 -4.81 -12.30
C ARG A 14 -11.16 -4.38 -12.63
N ARG A 15 -10.95 -3.10 -12.96
CA ARG A 15 -9.60 -2.57 -13.23
C ARG A 15 -8.73 -2.63 -11.98
N PHE A 16 -9.25 -2.18 -10.83
CA PHE A 16 -8.55 -2.28 -9.55
C PHE A 16 -8.17 -3.72 -9.22
N VAL A 17 -9.14 -4.66 -9.27
CA VAL A 17 -8.90 -6.08 -9.00
C VAL A 17 -7.87 -6.68 -9.95
N LYS A 18 -7.91 -6.34 -11.24
CA LYS A 18 -6.92 -6.82 -12.22
C LYS A 18 -5.48 -6.44 -11.83
N ILE A 19 -5.29 -5.22 -11.32
CA ILE A 19 -3.97 -4.72 -10.90
C ILE A 19 -3.58 -5.30 -9.53
N ALA A 20 -4.52 -5.33 -8.58
CA ALA A 20 -4.26 -5.70 -7.19
C ALA A 20 -4.05 -7.21 -7.01
N LYS A 21 -4.79 -8.05 -7.75
CA LYS A 21 -4.84 -9.50 -7.52
C LYS A 21 -3.48 -10.22 -7.55
N PRO A 22 -2.55 -9.92 -8.48
CA PRO A 22 -1.23 -10.56 -8.48
C PRO A 22 -0.42 -10.30 -7.20
N ILE A 23 -0.49 -9.08 -6.65
CA ILE A 23 0.23 -8.71 -5.42
C ILE A 23 -0.54 -9.18 -4.19
N ALA A 24 -1.83 -8.88 -4.09
CA ALA A 24 -2.66 -9.25 -2.93
C ALA A 24 -2.82 -10.78 -2.77
N GLY A 25 -2.61 -11.54 -3.84
CA GLY A 25 -2.63 -13.00 -3.83
C GLY A 25 -1.31 -13.65 -3.40
N ASP A 26 -0.21 -12.90 -3.37
CA ASP A 26 1.11 -13.40 -2.98
C ASP A 26 1.12 -13.90 -1.52
N GLU A 27 1.87 -14.96 -1.25
CA GLU A 27 1.90 -15.61 0.05
C GLU A 27 2.45 -14.69 1.15
N LYS A 28 3.53 -13.96 0.86
CA LYS A 28 4.15 -13.04 1.84
C LYS A 28 3.28 -11.82 2.06
N VAL A 29 2.62 -11.31 1.01
CA VAL A 29 1.62 -10.24 1.17
C VAL A 29 0.46 -10.74 2.03
N ARG A 30 -0.05 -11.95 1.81
CA ARG A 30 -1.10 -12.53 2.66
C ARG A 30 -0.65 -12.73 4.12
N ARG A 31 0.63 -13.02 4.36
CA ARG A 31 1.21 -13.12 5.69
C ARG A 31 1.10 -11.82 6.49
N MET A 32 0.99 -10.66 5.83
CA MET A 32 0.72 -9.38 6.50
C MET A 32 -0.59 -9.36 7.32
N LYS A 33 -1.47 -10.36 7.14
CA LYS A 33 -2.66 -10.55 7.99
C LYS A 33 -2.32 -10.93 9.44
N GLU A 34 -1.12 -11.45 9.67
CA GLU A 34 -0.65 -11.85 11.00
C GLU A 34 -0.11 -10.68 11.83
N PHE A 35 0.08 -9.51 11.21
CA PHE A 35 0.66 -8.32 11.85
C PHE A 35 -0.41 -7.25 12.02
N ILE A 36 -0.55 -6.70 13.22
CA ILE A 36 -1.49 -5.61 13.48
C ILE A 36 -0.85 -4.29 13.06
N GLN A 37 -1.62 -3.46 12.34
CA GLN A 37 -1.24 -2.10 12.00
C GLN A 37 -1.78 -1.10 13.01
N HIS A 38 -3.09 -1.11 13.27
CA HIS A 38 -3.72 -0.26 14.28
C HIS A 38 -5.06 -0.85 14.73
N GLY A 39 -5.33 -0.81 16.03
CA GLY A 39 -6.54 -1.40 16.61
C GLY A 39 -6.64 -2.89 16.30
N ASP A 40 -7.68 -3.29 15.58
CA ASP A 40 -7.93 -4.66 15.12
C ASP A 40 -7.58 -4.89 13.63
N LYS A 41 -6.98 -3.89 12.96
CA LYS A 41 -6.66 -3.96 11.53
C LYS A 41 -5.28 -4.54 11.31
N SER A 42 -5.22 -5.59 10.50
CA SER A 42 -3.96 -6.14 10.04
C SER A 42 -3.27 -5.18 9.05
N THR A 43 -1.96 -5.31 8.89
CA THR A 43 -1.19 -4.56 7.87
C THR A 43 -1.71 -4.86 6.47
N TYR A 44 -2.12 -6.11 6.19
CA TYR A 44 -2.77 -6.46 4.92
C TYR A 44 -4.05 -5.64 4.66
N ASP A 45 -4.96 -5.61 5.64
CA ASP A 45 -6.25 -4.93 5.48
C ASP A 45 -6.07 -3.41 5.36
N HIS A 46 -5.09 -2.87 6.08
CA HIS A 46 -4.69 -1.47 5.95
C HIS A 46 -4.23 -1.14 4.53
N CYS A 47 -3.21 -1.85 4.02
CA CYS A 47 -2.68 -1.60 2.68
C CYS A 47 -3.73 -1.79 1.59
N LEU A 48 -4.57 -2.82 1.69
CA LEU A 48 -5.66 -3.04 0.72
C LEU A 48 -6.68 -1.89 0.74
N SER A 49 -7.03 -1.38 1.92
CA SER A 49 -7.94 -0.23 2.07
C SER A 49 -7.32 1.05 1.50
N VAL A 50 -6.04 1.30 1.76
CA VAL A 50 -5.30 2.45 1.22
C VAL A 50 -5.20 2.36 -0.29
N ALA A 51 -4.85 1.21 -0.86
CA ALA A 51 -4.77 1.01 -2.31
C ALA A 51 -6.12 1.24 -3.00
N TYR A 52 -7.22 0.71 -2.45
CA TYR A 52 -8.56 0.97 -2.97
C TYR A 52 -8.91 2.45 -2.94
N THR A 53 -8.64 3.11 -1.81
CA THR A 53 -8.97 4.53 -1.61
C THR A 53 -8.13 5.42 -2.51
N ALA A 54 -6.83 5.16 -2.65
CA ALA A 54 -5.93 5.89 -3.54
C ALA A 54 -6.40 5.77 -5.00
N PHE A 55 -6.74 4.55 -5.46
CA PHE A 55 -7.27 4.33 -6.80
C PHE A 55 -8.58 5.11 -7.04
N LEU A 56 -9.49 5.10 -6.05
CA LEU A 56 -10.73 5.87 -6.11
C LEU A 56 -10.45 7.37 -6.20
N ILE A 57 -9.60 7.91 -5.32
CA ILE A 57 -9.24 9.34 -5.32
C ILE A 57 -8.63 9.75 -6.66
N ASN A 58 -7.66 8.97 -7.17
CA ASN A 58 -7.01 9.24 -8.46
C ASN A 58 -8.03 9.38 -9.60
N ARG A 59 -9.05 8.51 -9.63
CA ARG A 59 -10.13 8.54 -10.63
C ARG A 59 -11.10 9.70 -10.41
N ARG A 60 -11.53 9.95 -9.18
CA ARG A 60 -12.57 10.95 -8.85
C ARG A 60 -12.06 12.38 -8.92
N LEU A 61 -10.80 12.60 -8.57
CA LEU A 61 -10.17 13.91 -8.60
C LEU A 61 -9.33 14.13 -9.87
N HIS A 62 -9.29 13.16 -10.79
CA HIS A 62 -8.53 13.25 -12.03
C HIS A 62 -7.04 13.61 -11.81
N ILE A 63 -6.43 13.08 -10.74
CA ILE A 63 -5.03 13.39 -10.37
C ILE A 63 -4.05 12.97 -11.49
N GLY A 64 -4.38 11.92 -12.23
CA GLY A 64 -3.60 11.49 -13.40
C GLY A 64 -2.43 10.56 -13.08
N ALA A 65 -2.35 10.01 -11.86
CA ALA A 65 -1.34 9.02 -11.52
C ALA A 65 -1.53 7.72 -12.32
N LYS A 66 -0.42 7.08 -12.71
CA LYS A 66 -0.43 5.76 -13.35
C LYS A 66 -1.01 4.73 -12.39
N GLU A 67 -2.19 4.20 -12.72
CA GLU A 67 -2.97 3.34 -11.82
C GLU A 67 -2.22 2.10 -11.35
N GLU A 68 -1.42 1.49 -12.24
CA GLU A 68 -0.65 0.31 -11.92
C GLU A 68 0.35 0.61 -10.80
N SER A 69 1.18 1.63 -11.00
CA SER A 69 2.17 2.04 -10.01
C SER A 69 1.53 2.51 -8.71
N LEU A 70 0.39 3.22 -8.78
CA LEU A 70 -0.36 3.64 -7.60
C LEU A 70 -0.84 2.46 -6.76
N VAL A 71 -1.49 1.47 -7.38
CA VAL A 71 -2.05 0.32 -6.66
C VAL A 71 -0.93 -0.58 -6.15
N LYS A 72 0.12 -0.84 -6.94
CA LYS A 72 1.25 -1.66 -6.52
C LYS A 72 1.95 -1.05 -5.30
N ALA A 73 2.35 0.21 -5.36
CA ALA A 73 3.04 0.89 -4.27
C ALA A 73 2.15 0.99 -3.02
N ALA A 74 0.86 1.31 -3.17
CA ALA A 74 -0.05 1.38 -2.04
C ALA A 74 -0.31 0.02 -1.37
N LEU A 75 -0.27 -1.10 -2.10
CA LEU A 75 -0.36 -2.44 -1.50
C LEU A 75 0.89 -2.84 -0.73
N LEU A 76 2.04 -2.26 -1.06
CA LEU A 76 3.35 -2.65 -0.54
C LEU A 76 3.98 -1.59 0.38
N HIS A 77 3.31 -0.47 0.66
CA HIS A 77 3.91 0.63 1.43
C HIS A 77 4.34 0.24 2.85
N ASP A 78 3.61 -0.69 3.47
CA ASP A 78 3.92 -1.28 4.79
C ASP A 78 4.40 -2.74 4.68
N TYR A 79 5.08 -3.11 3.58
CA TYR A 79 5.57 -4.47 3.36
C TYR A 79 6.83 -4.81 4.19
N PHE A 80 6.78 -4.55 5.50
CA PHE A 80 7.89 -4.79 6.43
C PHE A 80 7.94 -6.23 6.98
N LEU A 81 6.84 -6.99 6.91
CA LEU A 81 6.75 -8.43 7.23
C LEU A 81 7.05 -8.83 8.70
N TYR A 82 6.74 -7.97 9.65
CA TYR A 82 6.84 -8.24 11.08
C TYR A 82 5.80 -7.45 11.87
N ASP A 83 5.44 -7.88 13.07
CA ASP A 83 4.59 -7.07 13.96
C ASP A 83 5.43 -5.98 14.63
N TRP A 84 5.19 -4.72 14.25
CA TRP A 84 5.96 -3.58 14.75
C TRP A 84 5.65 -3.25 16.21
N HIS A 85 4.53 -3.72 16.77
CA HIS A 85 4.22 -3.53 18.19
C HIS A 85 5.13 -4.36 19.11
N SER A 86 5.62 -5.49 18.61
CA SER A 86 6.48 -6.42 19.39
C SER A 86 7.94 -6.38 18.96
N LYS A 87 8.22 -6.10 17.67
CA LYS A 87 9.58 -6.11 17.10
C LYS A 87 10.07 -4.75 16.63
N GLY A 88 9.20 -3.75 16.56
CA GLY A 88 9.57 -2.39 16.19
C GLY A 88 10.14 -1.62 17.39
N ASP A 89 10.82 -0.52 17.07
CA ASP A 89 11.22 0.48 18.06
C ASP A 89 10.29 1.70 18.02
N LYS A 90 10.53 2.68 18.89
CA LYS A 90 9.73 3.93 18.95
C LYS A 90 9.88 4.82 17.69
N LEU A 91 10.85 4.53 16.84
CA LEU A 91 11.18 5.25 15.62
C LEU A 91 10.78 4.45 14.35
N HIS A 92 9.98 3.39 14.48
CA HIS A 92 9.48 2.57 13.37
C HIS A 92 8.97 3.40 12.18
N GLY A 93 8.22 4.47 12.46
CA GLY A 93 7.70 5.41 11.46
C GLY A 93 8.76 6.05 10.54
N TYR A 94 10.01 6.14 10.99
CA TYR A 94 11.10 6.79 10.25
C TYR A 94 11.87 5.86 9.32
N HIS A 95 11.77 4.54 9.50
CA HIS A 95 12.62 3.59 8.76
C HIS A 95 11.83 2.44 8.10
N HIS A 96 10.58 2.16 8.51
CA HIS A 96 9.78 1.16 7.83
C HIS A 96 9.54 1.43 6.35
N PRO A 97 9.50 2.69 5.82
CA PRO A 97 9.36 2.90 4.38
C PRO A 97 10.55 2.33 3.60
N SER A 98 11.78 2.50 4.12
CA SER A 98 12.98 1.93 3.52
C SER A 98 12.99 0.39 3.60
N ILE A 99 12.56 -0.18 4.73
CA ILE A 99 12.43 -1.65 4.87
C ILE A 99 11.39 -2.19 3.89
N ALA A 100 10.21 -1.57 3.82
CA ALA A 100 9.14 -1.96 2.92
C ALA A 100 9.58 -1.88 1.46
N SER A 101 10.27 -0.80 1.07
CA SER A 101 10.82 -0.63 -0.28
C SER A 101 11.86 -1.69 -0.62
N ALA A 102 12.79 -1.98 0.30
CA ALA A 102 13.82 -3.01 0.10
C ALA A 102 13.22 -4.42 -0.02
N ASN A 103 12.27 -4.77 0.85
CA ASN A 103 11.56 -6.05 0.77
C ASN A 103 10.77 -6.16 -0.53
N ALA A 104 10.03 -5.10 -0.90
CA ALA A 104 9.22 -5.07 -2.11
C ALA A 104 10.06 -5.18 -3.38
N GLY A 105 11.21 -4.49 -3.45
CA GLY A 105 12.13 -4.58 -4.58
C GLY A 105 12.87 -5.92 -4.67
N SER A 106 12.96 -6.66 -3.57
CA SER A 106 13.51 -8.02 -3.56
C SER A 106 12.49 -9.06 -4.03
N ASP A 107 11.21 -8.86 -3.72
CA ASP A 107 10.14 -9.85 -3.95
C ASP A 107 9.32 -9.60 -5.23
N PHE A 108 9.31 -8.37 -5.75
CA PHE A 108 8.48 -7.96 -6.88
C PHE A 108 9.28 -7.19 -7.93
N ASP A 109 8.90 -7.37 -9.20
CA ASP A 109 9.39 -6.54 -10.30
C ASP A 109 8.70 -5.16 -10.27
N LEU A 110 9.39 -4.21 -9.63
CA LEU A 110 8.96 -2.83 -9.43
C LEU A 110 9.94 -1.87 -10.11
N SER A 111 9.39 -0.84 -10.75
CA SER A 111 10.19 0.27 -11.26
C SER A 111 10.79 1.11 -10.13
N GLU A 112 11.88 1.82 -10.42
CA GLU A 112 12.48 2.79 -9.47
C GLU A 112 11.45 3.81 -8.96
N HIS A 113 10.53 4.25 -9.82
CA HIS A 113 9.44 5.14 -9.43
C HIS A 113 8.49 4.50 -8.41
N GLU A 114 8.13 3.22 -8.58
CA GLU A 114 7.26 2.49 -7.63
C GLU A 114 7.96 2.26 -6.29
N LEU A 115 9.25 1.91 -6.30
CA LEU A 115 10.07 1.80 -5.08
C LEU A 115 10.17 3.14 -4.36
N LYS A 116 10.31 4.24 -5.11
CA LYS A 116 10.34 5.58 -4.53
C LYS A 116 9.02 5.95 -3.88
N MET A 117 7.90 5.64 -4.52
CA MET A 117 6.57 5.86 -3.92
C MET A 117 6.42 5.14 -2.57
N ILE A 118 6.95 3.92 -2.45
CA ILE A 118 6.98 3.18 -1.18
C ILE A 118 7.90 3.86 -0.17
N GLU A 119 9.11 4.26 -0.57
CA GLU A 119 10.08 4.87 0.34
C GLU A 119 9.61 6.23 0.89
N THR A 120 8.84 7.00 0.12
CA THR A 120 8.44 8.37 0.49
C THR A 120 7.04 8.50 1.06
N HIS A 121 6.32 7.39 1.27
CA HIS A 121 4.90 7.44 1.63
C HIS A 121 4.61 8.10 2.99
N MET A 122 5.60 8.17 3.88
CA MET A 122 5.51 8.81 5.19
C MET A 122 5.83 10.30 5.17
N TRP A 123 6.05 10.94 4.02
CA TRP A 123 6.20 12.40 3.97
C TRP A 123 4.97 13.09 4.60
N PRO A 124 5.14 14.12 5.47
CA PRO A 124 6.38 14.81 5.83
C PRO A 124 7.10 14.26 7.07
N LEU A 125 6.68 13.12 7.63
CA LEU A 125 7.37 12.49 8.77
C LEU A 125 8.79 12.07 8.40
N THR A 126 8.97 11.47 7.22
CA THR A 126 10.28 11.23 6.62
C THR A 126 10.63 12.39 5.67
N LEU A 127 11.61 13.20 6.06
CA LEU A 127 12.03 14.38 5.30
C LEU A 127 13.17 14.10 4.30
N MET A 128 13.82 12.94 4.42
CA MET A 128 14.94 12.56 3.54
C MET A 128 14.52 11.39 2.65
N HIS A 129 14.67 11.58 1.35
CA HIS A 129 14.46 10.59 0.29
C HIS A 129 15.17 11.07 -0.96
#